data_AF-N8P236-F1
#
_entry.id   AF-N8P236-F1
#
_cell.length_a   1.000
_cell.length_b   1.000
_cell.length_c   1.000
_cell.angle_alpha   90.00
_cell.angle_beta   90.00
_cell.angle_gamma   90.00
#
_symmetry.space_group_name_H-M   'P 1'
#
loop_
_entity.id
_entity.type
_entity.pdbx_description
1 polymer ?
#
loop_
_entity_poly.entity_id
_entity_poly.type
_entity_poly.pdbx_seq_one_letter_code
_entity_poly.pdbx_strand_id
1 'polypeptide(L)'
;MHEHKVYIYVLDQQYHPKQEQKDKAVSFFELIVPEAEHFPCGWDNASITLENGSNVESPFALTAGFLSGSNKYWLIDEDESAEDADEDDYDELDFGTELRPKVMEELENILGAKLALTWEWND
;
A
#
# COMPACT_ATOMS: atom_id res chain seq x y z
N MET A 1 11.50 -3.28 -18.21
CA MET A 1 10.54 -2.93 -17.15
C MET A 1 11.37 -2.70 -15.92
N HIS A 2 11.28 -1.50 -15.33
CA HIS A 2 11.94 -1.22 -14.06
C HIS A 2 10.98 -1.71 -12.98
N GLU A 3 11.42 -2.63 -12.13
CA GLU A 3 10.60 -3.13 -11.04
C GLU A 3 10.30 -2.00 -10.06
N HIS A 4 9.10 -1.96 -9.48
CA HIS A 4 8.73 -0.98 -8.46
C HIS A 4 8.03 -1.67 -7.30
N LYS A 5 8.17 -1.08 -6.11
CA LYS A 5 7.55 -1.54 -4.87
C LYS A 5 6.78 -0.40 -4.24
N VAL A 6 5.60 -0.70 -3.74
CA VAL A 6 4.82 0.20 -2.89
C VAL A 6 5.08 -0.14 -1.43
N TYR A 7 5.12 0.89 -0.59
CA TYR A 7 5.16 0.77 0.85
C TYR A 7 4.09 1.63 1.49
N ILE A 8 3.27 1.03 2.36
CA ILE A 8 2.31 1.74 3.20
C ILE A 8 2.73 1.55 4.65
N TYR A 9 3.15 2.60 5.34
CA TYR A 9 3.83 2.49 6.61
C TYR A 9 3.25 3.37 7.70
N VAL A 10 3.38 2.92 8.95
CA VAL A 10 2.95 3.65 10.15
C VAL A 10 3.87 4.85 10.40
N LEU A 11 3.27 6.04 10.51
CA LEU A 11 4.02 7.29 10.76
C LEU A 11 4.49 7.43 12.22
N ASP A 12 3.72 6.92 13.17
CA ASP A 12 4.09 7.00 14.59
C ASP A 12 5.05 5.86 14.96
N GLN A 13 6.34 6.19 15.07
CA GLN A 13 7.40 5.25 15.42
C GLN A 13 7.26 4.62 16.81
N GLN A 14 6.47 5.22 17.71
CA GLN A 14 6.25 4.67 19.05
C GLN A 14 5.04 3.72 19.07
N TYR A 15 4.17 3.80 18.06
CA TYR A 15 2.98 2.97 17.97
C TYR A 15 3.31 1.58 17.41
N HIS A 16 2.94 0.54 18.13
CA HIS A 16 3.13 -0.84 17.68
C HIS A 16 1.76 -1.48 17.47
N PRO A 17 1.33 -1.71 16.20
CA PRO A 17 0.08 -2.40 15.92
C PRO A 17 0.08 -3.79 16.55
N LYS A 18 -1.09 -4.23 17.05
CA LYS A 18 -1.28 -5.60 17.53
C LYS A 18 -1.27 -6.57 16.36
N GLN A 19 -0.93 -7.84 16.61
CA GLN A 19 -0.92 -8.88 15.57
C GLN A 19 -2.26 -8.95 14.80
N GLU A 20 -3.39 -8.92 15.51
CA GLU A 20 -4.72 -8.93 14.88
C GLU A 20 -4.93 -7.75 13.90
N GLN A 21 -4.37 -6.58 14.20
CA GLN A 21 -4.46 -5.41 13.31
C GLN A 21 -3.58 -5.61 12.08
N LYS A 22 -2.37 -6.15 12.25
CA LYS A 22 -1.47 -6.49 11.14
C LYS A 22 -2.10 -7.52 10.21
N ASP A 23 -2.66 -8.59 10.75
CA ASP A 23 -3.28 -9.66 9.96
C ASP A 23 -4.46 -9.12 9.13
N LYS A 24 -5.31 -8.27 9.74
CA LYS A 24 -6.40 -7.60 9.04
C LYS A 24 -5.89 -6.64 7.97
N ALA A 25 -4.83 -5.89 8.25
CA ALA A 25 -4.25 -4.94 7.31
C ALA A 25 -3.66 -5.67 6.10
N VAL A 26 -2.94 -6.78 6.31
CA VAL A 26 -2.44 -7.64 5.22
C VAL A 26 -3.59 -8.22 4.41
N SER A 27 -4.61 -8.78 5.06
CA SER A 27 -5.78 -9.34 4.36
C SER A 27 -6.51 -8.30 3.51
N PHE A 28 -6.65 -7.07 4.01
CA PHE A 28 -7.24 -5.98 3.24
C PHE A 28 -6.31 -5.51 2.13
N PHE A 29 -5.00 -5.54 2.35
CA PHE A 29 -4.02 -5.17 1.34
C PHE A 29 -3.99 -6.16 0.17
N GLU A 30 -4.09 -7.46 0.45
CA GLU A 30 -4.27 -8.52 -0.56
C GLU A 30 -5.56 -8.34 -1.38
N LEU A 31 -6.62 -7.79 -0.79
CA LEU A 31 -7.86 -7.50 -1.52
C LEU A 31 -7.66 -6.36 -2.54
N ILE A 32 -6.98 -5.29 -2.13
CA ILE A 32 -6.79 -4.12 -3.00
C ILE A 32 -5.62 -4.29 -3.97
N VAL A 33 -4.79 -5.32 -3.78
CA VAL A 33 -3.69 -5.73 -4.66
C VAL A 33 -3.93 -7.17 -5.12
N PRO A 34 -4.84 -7.39 -6.08
CA PRO A 34 -5.25 -8.73 -6.52
C PRO A 34 -4.12 -9.52 -7.20
N GLU A 35 -3.20 -8.84 -7.88
CA GLU A 35 -2.03 -9.45 -8.51
C GLU A 35 -0.77 -8.66 -8.19
N ALA A 36 0.33 -9.37 -7.91
CA ALA A 36 1.66 -8.81 -7.77
C ALA A 36 2.73 -9.87 -8.03
N GLU A 37 3.87 -9.48 -8.61
CA GLU A 37 5.05 -10.38 -8.66
C GLU A 37 5.66 -10.57 -7.27
N HIS A 38 5.74 -9.49 -6.50
CA HIS A 38 6.07 -9.54 -5.08
C HIS A 38 4.78 -9.45 -4.27
N PHE A 39 4.32 -10.61 -3.81
CA PHE A 39 3.05 -10.74 -3.09
C PHE A 39 2.92 -9.75 -1.92
N PRO A 40 1.70 -9.19 -1.74
CA PRO A 40 1.39 -8.33 -0.61
C PRO A 40 1.77 -9.00 0.71
N CYS A 41 2.56 -8.30 1.54
CA CYS A 41 2.90 -8.79 2.86
C CYS A 41 3.10 -7.66 3.87
N GLY A 42 3.11 -8.03 5.15
CA GLY A 42 3.44 -7.15 6.26
C GLY A 42 4.90 -7.31 6.68
N TRP A 43 5.56 -6.19 6.96
CA TRP A 43 6.96 -6.11 7.34
C TRP A 43 7.10 -5.34 8.67
N ASP A 44 7.52 -6.07 9.72
CA ASP A 44 7.83 -5.49 11.03
C ASP A 44 9.19 -4.79 11.06
N ASN A 45 9.26 -3.66 11.80
CA ASN A 45 10.46 -2.83 11.91
C ASN A 45 11.06 -2.51 10.53
N ALA A 46 10.19 -2.04 9.63
CA ALA A 46 10.54 -1.74 8.25
C ALA A 46 11.53 -0.57 8.17
N SER A 47 12.59 -0.76 7.40
CA SER A 47 13.56 0.27 7.04
C SER A 47 13.51 0.44 5.53
N ILE A 48 12.83 1.49 5.08
CA ILE A 48 12.62 1.77 3.66
C ILE A 48 13.62 2.85 3.24
N THR A 49 14.51 2.52 2.30
CA THR A 49 15.42 3.50 1.71
C THR A 49 14.71 4.15 0.54
N LEU A 50 14.54 5.47 0.60
CA LEU A 50 13.93 6.26 -0.45
C LEU A 50 14.91 6.60 -1.56
N GLU A 51 14.42 6.88 -2.77
CA GLU A 51 15.24 7.30 -3.92
C GLU A 51 16.24 8.43 -3.61
N ASN A 52 15.85 9.37 -2.74
CA ASN A 52 16.70 10.49 -2.33
C ASN A 52 17.81 10.10 -1.33
N GLY A 53 17.94 8.81 -1.01
CA GLY A 53 18.90 8.24 -0.07
C GLY A 53 18.53 8.41 1.40
N SER A 54 17.35 8.95 1.72
CA SER A 54 16.83 9.00 3.09
C SER A 54 16.23 7.66 3.50
N ASN A 55 16.26 7.35 4.78
CA ASN A 55 15.63 6.15 5.32
C ASN A 55 14.39 6.51 6.13
N VAL A 56 13.32 5.75 5.91
CA VAL A 56 12.10 5.77 6.71
C VAL A 56 12.10 4.52 7.58
N GLU A 57 12.14 4.73 8.89
CA GLU A 57 11.96 3.68 9.88
C GLU A 57 10.50 3.65 10.33
N SER A 58 9.89 2.47 10.26
CA SER A 58 8.50 2.26 10.67
C SER A 58 8.37 0.97 11.50
N PRO A 59 7.55 0.98 12.58
CA PRO A 59 7.30 -0.23 13.37
C PRO A 59 6.60 -1.32 12.55
N PHE A 60 5.84 -0.93 11.51
CA PHE A 60 5.18 -1.84 10.59
C PHE A 60 4.94 -1.18 9.23
N ALA A 61 5.14 -1.92 8.14
CA ALA A 61 4.77 -1.51 6.79
C ALA A 61 4.10 -2.64 6.03
N LEU A 62 3.21 -2.31 5.11
CA LEU A 62 2.72 -3.18 4.06
C LEU A 62 3.57 -2.95 2.81
N THR A 63 3.87 -4.02 2.07
CA THR A 63 4.61 -3.90 0.81
C THR A 63 4.16 -4.92 -0.22
N ALA A 64 4.14 -4.49 -1.47
CA ALA A 64 3.95 -5.29 -2.67
C ALA A 64 4.80 -4.69 -3.79
N GLY A 65 5.07 -5.46 -4.85
CA GLY A 65 5.84 -4.95 -5.97
C GLY A 65 5.41 -5.57 -7.28
N PHE A 66 5.53 -4.79 -8.35
CA PHE A 66 4.99 -5.12 -9.66
C PHE A 66 3.51 -5.52 -9.55
N LEU A 67 2.70 -4.59 -9.06
CA LEU A 67 1.34 -4.83 -8.61
C LEU A 67 0.29 -4.28 -9.57
N SER A 68 -0.85 -4.96 -9.59
CA SER A 68 -2.08 -4.53 -10.24
C SER A 68 -3.09 -4.08 -9.20
N GLY A 69 -4.03 -3.23 -9.62
CA GLY A 69 -5.10 -2.74 -8.77
C GLY A 69 -6.28 -2.23 -9.58
N SER A 70 -7.46 -2.26 -8.97
CA SER A 70 -8.68 -1.71 -9.56
C SER A 70 -8.83 -0.22 -9.19
N ASN A 71 -9.44 0.55 -10.10
CA ASN A 71 -9.79 1.95 -9.86
C ASN A 71 -10.82 2.12 -8.73
N LYS A 72 -11.44 1.04 -8.25
CA LYS A 72 -12.24 1.04 -7.01
C LYS A 72 -11.40 1.41 -5.78
N TYR A 73 -10.14 0.99 -5.76
CA TYR A 73 -9.25 1.16 -4.60
C TYR A 73 -8.11 2.16 -4.85
N TRP A 74 -7.60 2.19 -6.06
CA TRP A 74 -6.50 3.05 -6.51
C TRP A 74 -7.03 4.23 -7.32
N LEU A 75 -6.26 5.32 -7.37
CA LEU A 75 -6.55 6.48 -8.22
C LEU A 75 -5.91 6.29 -9.60
N ILE A 76 -6.57 5.52 -10.47
CA ILE A 76 -6.07 5.20 -11.82
C ILE A 76 -6.66 6.19 -12.85
N ASP A 77 -7.98 6.41 -12.79
CA ASP A 77 -8.69 7.40 -13.62
C ASP A 77 -9.52 8.33 -12.72
N GLU A 78 -9.22 9.64 -12.79
CA GLU A 78 -9.90 10.67 -12.01
C GLU A 78 -11.35 10.92 -12.48
N ASP A 79 -11.68 10.58 -13.74
CA ASP A 79 -13.01 10.76 -14.31
C ASP A 79 -13.97 9.61 -13.92
N GLU A 80 -13.45 8.49 -13.43
CA GLU A 80 -14.25 7.35 -12.98
C GLU A 80 -14.38 7.32 -11.43
N SER A 81 -15.64 7.15 -11.00
CA SER A 81 -15.98 7.08 -9.58
C SER A 81 -15.70 5.69 -9.01
N ALA A 82 -15.20 5.63 -7.78
CA ALA A 82 -14.96 4.36 -7.09
C ALA A 82 -16.23 3.52 -6.86
N GLU A 83 -17.41 4.15 -6.88
CA GLU A 83 -18.70 3.46 -6.69
C GLU A 83 -19.15 2.74 -7.96
N ASP A 84 -18.70 3.22 -9.12
CA ASP A 84 -19.03 2.68 -10.44
C ASP A 84 -17.95 1.70 -10.96
N ALA A 85 -16.73 1.77 -10.40
CA ALA A 85 -15.60 0.93 -10.77
C ALA A 85 -15.79 -0.54 -10.32
N ASP A 86 -15.49 -1.47 -11.23
CA ASP A 86 -15.48 -2.91 -10.94
C ASP A 86 -14.20 -3.30 -10.21
N GLU A 87 -14.32 -4.14 -9.17
CA GLU A 87 -13.15 -4.63 -8.42
C GLU A 87 -12.34 -5.67 -9.21
N ASP A 88 -13.00 -6.37 -10.13
CA ASP A 88 -12.37 -7.36 -11.00
C ASP A 88 -11.72 -6.73 -12.25
N ASP A 89 -11.97 -5.44 -12.51
CA ASP A 89 -11.31 -4.66 -13.57
C ASP A 89 -10.07 -3.98 -12.98
N TYR A 90 -8.97 -4.72 -12.96
CA TYR A 90 -7.68 -4.27 -12.45
C TYR A 90 -6.61 -4.29 -13.54
N ASP A 91 -5.76 -3.27 -13.50
CA ASP A 91 -4.62 -3.08 -14.39
C ASP A 91 -3.33 -2.95 -13.59
N GLU A 92 -2.18 -3.15 -14.26
CA GLU A 92 -0.86 -2.87 -13.70
C GLU A 92 -0.80 -1.39 -13.26
N LEU A 93 -0.37 -1.15 -12.03
CA LEU A 93 -0.31 0.19 -11.47
C LEU A 93 0.98 0.90 -11.87
N ASP A 94 0.86 2.14 -12.31
CA ASP A 94 2.00 3.00 -12.57
C ASP A 94 2.70 3.43 -11.26
N PHE A 95 4.01 3.67 -11.34
CA PHE A 95 4.76 4.25 -10.22
C PHE A 95 4.16 5.58 -9.79
N GLY A 96 3.94 5.72 -8.48
CA GLY A 96 3.33 6.93 -7.92
C GLY A 96 1.81 6.91 -7.87
N THR A 97 1.15 5.82 -8.32
CA THR A 97 -0.30 5.66 -8.16
C THR A 97 -0.67 5.75 -6.68
N GLU A 98 -1.64 6.60 -6.36
CA GLU A 98 -2.10 6.80 -4.99
C GLU A 98 -3.29 5.89 -4.66
N LEU A 99 -3.44 5.58 -3.38
CA LEU A 99 -4.68 4.99 -2.87
C LEU A 99 -5.78 6.03 -2.81
N ARG A 100 -7.02 5.61 -3.05
CA ARG A 100 -8.16 6.47 -2.79
C ARG A 100 -8.23 6.83 -1.30
N PRO A 101 -8.67 8.05 -0.94
CA PRO A 101 -8.69 8.51 0.46
C PRO A 101 -9.45 7.58 1.41
N LYS A 102 -10.59 7.01 0.98
CA LYS A 102 -11.38 6.07 1.78
C LYS A 102 -10.62 4.76 2.07
N VAL A 103 -9.78 4.30 1.15
CA VAL A 103 -8.98 3.08 1.31
C VAL A 103 -7.83 3.32 2.28
N MET A 104 -7.18 4.49 2.17
CA MET A 104 -6.19 4.91 3.15
C MET A 104 -6.80 5.02 4.55
N GLU A 105 -7.97 5.65 4.67
CA GLU A 105 -8.69 5.76 5.95
C GLU A 105 -9.07 4.39 6.54
N GLU A 106 -9.49 3.44 5.72
CA GLU A 106 -9.78 2.07 6.17
C GLU A 106 -8.53 1.38 6.72
N LEU A 107 -7.39 1.48 6.02
CA LEU A 107 -6.11 0.96 6.51
C LEU A 107 -5.69 1.63 7.82
N GLU A 108 -5.83 2.94 7.94
CA GLU A 108 -5.56 3.70 9.17
C GLU A 108 -6.45 3.23 10.33
N ASN A 109 -7.73 2.95 10.06
CA ASN A 109 -8.67 2.43 11.05
C ASN A 109 -8.31 1.00 11.51
N ILE A 110 -7.92 0.14 10.57
CA ILE A 110 -7.48 -1.23 10.86
C ILE A 110 -6.22 -1.20 11.73
N LEU A 111 -5.20 -0.46 11.30
CA LEU A 111 -3.91 -0.37 11.99
C LEU A 111 -3.97 0.49 13.25
N GLY A 112 -4.97 1.36 13.39
CA GLY A 112 -5.14 2.26 14.52
C GLY A 112 -4.10 3.39 14.57
N ALA A 113 -3.51 3.75 13.43
CA ALA A 113 -2.46 4.76 13.31
C ALA A 113 -2.51 5.47 11.96
N LYS A 114 -1.92 6.66 11.89
CA LYS A 114 -1.75 7.40 10.64
C LYS A 114 -0.70 6.74 9.75
N LEU A 115 -1.00 6.70 8.46
CA LEU A 115 -0.17 6.02 7.47
C LEU A 115 0.36 7.01 6.43
N ALA A 116 1.43 6.59 5.76
CA ALA A 116 1.90 7.21 4.53
C ALA A 116 2.16 6.13 3.48
N LEU A 117 2.06 6.53 2.21
CA LEU A 117 2.37 5.70 1.05
C LEU A 117 3.62 6.25 0.36
N THR A 118 4.49 5.36 -0.08
CA THR A 118 5.63 5.70 -0.94
C THR A 118 5.91 4.59 -1.93
N TRP A 119 6.62 4.94 -3.00
CA TRP A 119 7.00 4.02 -4.07
C TRP A 119 8.51 4.06 -4.23
N GLU A 120 9.11 2.90 -4.46
CA GLU A 120 10.53 2.75 -4.73
C GLU A 120 10.77 1.97 -6.01
N TRP A 121 11.74 2.41 -6.81
CA TRP A 121 12.27 1.58 -7.89
C TRP A 121 13.16 0.50 -7.31
N ASN A 122 12.96 -0.71 -7.78
CA ASN A 122 13.81 -1.86 -7.52
C ASN A 122 14.73 -1.99 -8.75
N ASP A 123 16.02 -1.72 -8.53
CA ASP A 123 17.09 -1.73 -9.54
C ASP A 123 17.61 -3.15 -9.83
#